data_AF-A0A7C4M162-F1
#
_entry.id   AF-A0A7C4M162-F1
#
_cell.length_a   1.000
_cell.length_b   1.000
_cell.length_c   1.000
_cell.angle_alpha   90.00
_cell.angle_beta   90.00
_cell.angle_gamma   90.00
#
_symmetry.space_group_name_H-M   'P 1'
#
loop_
_entity.id
_entity.type
_entity.pdbx_description
1 polymer ?
#
loop_
_entity_poly.entity_id
_entity_poly.type
_entity_poly.pdbx_seq_one_letter_code
_entity_poly.pdbx_strand_id
1 'polypeptide(L)'
;MRGERPGPRPRQAHQGRGTKRRRHRPQDTRQVNCQPAPRQAVVDGPSFTVEVSRSLHDPRWDDFLARCPSGHHEQTSLWAQVKANYGWSPIRHVIFENGGICGGFQILCKSLHHFGRIGYISHGPAIGREDEALKRYVALQIDRAARKERLAYLVVVPGYPDQNVAAQLKKVGFKDKPNWLPPTGLMQATFLVDLRDDLHVIRGRMHRKARKNIRYGLKTGLIVREGRDEKTSTLSEVSWRHCAAAKGLPRRLRNRIFFSTFGGYFLDMGFSTFF
;
A
#
# COMPACT_ATOMS: atom_id res chain seq x y z
N MET A 1 9.02 -38.14 -73.09
CA MET A 1 9.66 -38.74 -71.90
C MET A 1 8.65 -39.67 -71.24
N ARG A 2 9.09 -40.72 -70.53
CA ARG A 2 8.21 -41.64 -69.75
C ARG A 2 7.92 -40.99 -68.37
N GLY A 3 6.98 -41.42 -67.53
CA GLY A 3 6.07 -42.57 -67.49
C GLY A 3 5.57 -42.75 -66.04
N GLU A 4 4.49 -43.49 -65.80
CA GLU A 4 3.72 -43.42 -64.54
C GLU A 4 4.30 -44.12 -63.27
N ARG A 5 3.50 -44.01 -62.19
CA ARG A 5 3.54 -44.61 -60.83
C ARG A 5 3.87 -46.13 -60.80
N PRO A 6 4.20 -46.80 -59.65
CA PRO A 6 3.77 -46.48 -58.26
C PRO A 6 4.80 -46.74 -57.11
N GLY A 7 4.35 -46.61 -55.85
CA GLY A 7 5.04 -47.15 -54.65
C GLY A 7 4.79 -48.67 -54.46
N PRO A 8 5.45 -49.36 -53.49
CA PRO A 8 5.22 -49.16 -52.04
C PRO A 8 6.56 -49.19 -51.23
N ARG A 9 6.80 -49.68 -49.99
CA ARG A 9 6.11 -50.46 -48.90
C ARG A 9 6.74 -50.05 -47.54
N PRO A 10 6.19 -50.39 -46.34
CA PRO A 10 6.64 -49.84 -45.05
C PRO A 10 7.84 -50.60 -44.42
N ARG A 11 8.58 -49.93 -43.52
CA ARG A 11 9.57 -50.58 -42.64
C ARG A 11 8.93 -51.04 -41.34
N GLN A 12 9.05 -52.33 -41.03
CA GLN A 12 8.78 -52.87 -39.69
C GLN A 12 9.96 -52.55 -38.76
N ALA A 13 9.68 -52.34 -37.47
CA ALA A 13 10.67 -52.25 -36.41
C ALA A 13 10.51 -53.44 -35.44
N HIS A 14 11.62 -53.88 -34.83
CA HIS A 14 11.67 -55.16 -34.11
C HIS A 14 10.84 -55.22 -32.83
N GLN A 15 10.48 -56.45 -32.47
CA GLN A 15 9.91 -56.81 -31.17
C GLN A 15 10.90 -56.49 -30.03
N GLY A 16 10.39 -55.99 -28.91
CA GLY A 16 11.16 -55.74 -27.69
C GLY A 16 10.32 -55.89 -26.43
N ARG A 17 10.16 -57.13 -25.92
CA ARG A 17 9.43 -57.38 -24.66
C ARG A 17 10.27 -56.85 -23.48
N GLY A 18 9.75 -55.85 -22.76
CA GLY A 18 10.45 -55.16 -21.67
C GLY A 18 9.60 -54.97 -20.41
N THR A 19 9.16 -56.05 -19.77
CA THR A 19 8.37 -56.01 -18.53
C THR A 19 9.19 -55.53 -17.33
N LYS A 20 9.15 -54.23 -17.03
CA LYS A 20 9.67 -53.68 -15.76
C LYS A 20 8.54 -53.14 -14.89
N ARG A 21 8.43 -53.72 -13.68
CA ARG A 21 7.34 -53.51 -12.70
C ARG A 21 7.14 -52.03 -12.35
N ARG A 22 5.87 -51.59 -12.24
CA ARG A 22 5.52 -50.37 -11.49
C ARG A 22 6.09 -50.48 -10.08
N ARG A 23 6.90 -49.51 -9.65
CA ARG A 23 7.16 -49.28 -8.22
C ARG A 23 6.13 -48.27 -7.71
N HIS A 24 5.30 -48.66 -6.75
CA HIS A 24 4.51 -47.69 -6.00
C HIS A 24 5.46 -46.75 -5.26
N ARG A 25 5.18 -45.44 -5.35
CA ARG A 25 5.80 -44.41 -4.51
C ARG A 25 4.81 -44.10 -3.39
N PRO A 26 5.13 -44.37 -2.11
CA PRO A 26 4.31 -43.89 -1.01
C PRO A 26 4.28 -42.36 -1.05
N GLN A 27 3.09 -41.78 -1.12
CA GLN A 27 2.86 -40.47 -0.56
C GLN A 27 2.51 -40.70 0.91
N ASP A 28 3.26 -40.10 1.83
CA ASP A 28 2.81 -40.00 3.22
C ASP A 28 3.12 -38.60 3.76
N THR A 29 2.26 -38.18 4.69
CA THR A 29 2.01 -36.81 5.07
C THR A 29 2.92 -36.34 6.20
N ARG A 30 3.79 -35.36 5.91
CA ARG A 30 4.42 -34.56 6.95
C ARG A 30 3.51 -33.39 7.29
N GLN A 31 2.71 -33.54 8.35
CA GLN A 31 2.05 -32.40 9.00
C GLN A 31 3.12 -31.38 9.41
N VAL A 32 3.00 -30.15 8.94
CA VAL A 32 3.87 -29.04 9.37
C VAL A 32 3.29 -28.48 10.65
N ASN A 33 3.81 -28.96 11.79
CA ASN A 33 3.38 -28.52 13.12
C ASN A 33 3.90 -27.11 13.41
N CYS A 34 3.09 -26.09 13.09
CA CYS A 34 3.42 -24.67 13.28
C CYS A 34 3.29 -24.22 14.74
N GLN A 35 4.21 -24.66 15.60
CA GLN A 35 4.38 -24.07 16.93
C GLN A 35 4.97 -22.65 16.83
N PRO A 36 4.47 -21.65 17.60
CA PRO A 36 5.04 -20.31 17.61
C PRO A 36 6.41 -20.32 18.32
N ALA A 37 7.40 -19.68 17.70
CA ALA A 37 8.75 -19.57 18.25
C ALA A 37 8.77 -18.76 19.57
N PRO A 38 9.62 -19.11 20.55
CA PRO A 38 9.61 -18.48 21.87
C PRO A 38 9.99 -17.00 21.81
N ARG A 39 9.26 -16.17 22.57
CA ARG A 39 9.63 -14.79 22.87
C ARG A 39 10.53 -14.77 24.11
N GLN A 40 11.74 -14.25 24.00
CA GLN A 40 12.30 -13.16 24.84
C GLN A 40 13.83 -13.08 24.75
N ALA A 41 14.32 -11.85 24.75
CA ALA A 41 15.56 -11.43 25.40
C ALA A 41 15.34 -9.96 25.78
N VAL A 42 15.29 -9.66 27.08
CA VAL A 42 15.08 -8.30 27.60
C VAL A 42 16.44 -7.74 28.02
N VAL A 43 16.72 -6.48 27.67
CA VAL A 43 17.90 -5.72 28.09
C VAL A 43 17.43 -4.29 28.35
N ASP A 44 17.84 -3.70 29.47
CA ASP A 44 17.22 -2.48 29.99
C ASP A 44 17.38 -1.24 29.09
N GLY A 45 16.28 -0.50 29.05
CA GLY A 45 16.00 0.61 28.13
C GLY A 45 14.48 0.70 27.92
N PRO A 46 13.97 1.71 27.19
CA PRO A 46 12.57 1.73 26.78
C PRO A 46 12.28 0.46 25.97
N SER A 47 11.52 -0.46 26.56
CA SER A 47 11.40 -1.85 26.08
C SER A 47 10.43 -1.98 24.92
N PHE A 48 10.76 -1.29 23.83
CA PHE A 48 10.07 -1.36 22.56
C PHE A 48 10.13 -2.80 22.02
N THR A 49 8.98 -3.45 22.00
CA THR A 49 8.80 -4.75 21.34
C THR A 49 8.11 -4.55 19.99
N VAL A 50 8.34 -5.45 19.03
CA VAL A 50 7.76 -5.32 17.67
C VAL A 50 7.00 -6.59 17.28
N GLU A 51 5.74 -6.41 16.91
CA GLU A 51 4.90 -7.43 16.30
C GLU A 51 4.94 -7.24 14.77
N VAL A 52 5.16 -8.31 14.01
CA VAL A 52 5.26 -8.23 12.53
C VAL A 52 4.10 -9.00 11.90
N SER A 53 3.12 -8.25 11.39
CA SER A 53 1.94 -8.79 10.72
C SER A 53 2.08 -8.69 9.19
N ARG A 54 1.51 -9.68 8.49
CA ARG A 54 1.27 -9.63 7.03
C ARG A 54 -0.21 -9.74 6.70
N SER A 55 -1.08 -9.55 7.69
CA SER A 55 -2.52 -9.53 7.50
C SER A 55 -2.96 -8.31 6.70
N LEU A 56 -3.87 -8.54 5.75
CA LEU A 56 -4.58 -7.48 5.04
C LEU A 56 -5.52 -6.68 5.96
N HIS A 57 -5.92 -7.24 7.11
CA HIS A 57 -6.86 -6.60 8.05
C HIS A 57 -6.30 -6.60 9.48
N ASP A 58 -6.38 -5.45 10.17
CA ASP A 58 -5.82 -5.23 11.51
C ASP A 58 -6.49 -4.00 12.18
N PRO A 59 -7.72 -4.16 12.74
CA PRO A 59 -8.45 -3.06 13.37
C PRO A 59 -7.66 -2.36 14.47
N ARG A 60 -6.96 -3.12 15.33
CA ARG A 60 -6.12 -2.61 16.42
C ARG A 60 -5.05 -1.61 15.95
N TRP A 61 -4.51 -1.79 14.74
CA TRP A 61 -3.59 -0.84 14.12
C TRP A 61 -4.30 0.37 13.52
N ASP A 62 -5.44 0.17 12.85
CA ASP A 62 -6.19 1.25 12.22
C ASP A 62 -6.82 2.18 13.29
N ASP A 63 -7.28 1.61 14.40
CA ASP A 63 -7.71 2.29 15.63
C ASP A 63 -6.58 3.08 16.32
N PHE A 64 -5.32 2.64 16.16
CA PHE A 64 -4.16 3.42 16.63
C PHE A 64 -3.90 4.58 15.67
N LEU A 65 -3.89 4.33 14.35
CA LEU A 65 -3.68 5.38 13.34
C LEU A 65 -4.72 6.49 13.42
N ALA A 66 -5.99 6.18 13.65
CA ALA A 66 -7.08 7.15 13.78
C ALA A 66 -6.91 8.11 14.98
N ARG A 67 -6.08 7.76 15.96
CA ARG A 67 -5.77 8.59 17.16
C ARG A 67 -4.31 9.08 17.20
N CYS A 68 -3.48 8.67 16.25
CA CYS A 68 -2.06 8.99 16.20
C CYS A 68 -1.85 10.38 15.55
N PRO A 69 -1.12 11.33 16.19
CA PRO A 69 -0.90 12.66 15.61
C PRO A 69 -0.18 12.66 14.26
N SER A 70 0.64 11.64 13.98
CA SER A 70 1.25 11.40 12.65
C SER A 70 0.65 10.20 11.92
N GLY A 71 -0.60 9.85 12.23
CA GLY A 71 -1.36 8.81 11.54
C GLY A 71 -1.76 9.25 10.12
N HIS A 72 -1.84 8.30 9.20
CA HIS A 72 -2.29 8.58 7.82
C HIS A 72 -3.06 7.40 7.24
N HIS A 73 -4.08 7.69 6.43
CA HIS A 73 -4.95 6.67 5.83
C HIS A 73 -4.16 5.65 4.97
N GLU A 74 -3.09 6.07 4.28
CA GLU A 74 -2.22 5.14 3.54
C GLU A 74 -1.41 4.16 4.42
N GLN A 75 -1.33 4.35 5.73
CA GLN A 75 -0.70 3.38 6.64
C GLN A 75 -1.69 2.29 7.10
N THR A 76 -2.99 2.40 6.80
CA THR A 76 -4.03 1.49 7.30
C THR A 76 -4.04 0.11 6.66
N SER A 77 -4.59 -0.88 7.37
CA SER A 77 -4.90 -2.21 6.83
C SER A 77 -5.93 -2.11 5.69
N LEU A 78 -6.88 -1.18 5.79
CA LEU A 78 -7.83 -0.88 4.73
C LEU A 78 -7.14 -0.45 3.43
N TRP A 79 -6.12 0.42 3.50
CA TRP A 79 -5.31 0.73 2.32
C TRP A 79 -4.56 -0.49 1.80
N ALA A 80 -4.03 -1.35 2.67
CA ALA A 80 -3.38 -2.59 2.22
C ALA A 80 -4.32 -3.50 1.41
N GLN A 81 -5.61 -3.58 1.75
CA GLN A 81 -6.62 -4.30 0.96
C GLN A 81 -6.80 -3.67 -0.43
N VAL A 82 -7.02 -2.35 -0.50
CA VAL A 82 -7.12 -1.62 -1.77
C VAL A 82 -5.86 -1.80 -2.64
N LYS A 83 -4.67 -1.84 -2.02
CA LYS A 83 -3.40 -2.03 -2.76
C LYS A 83 -3.11 -3.49 -3.11
N ALA A 84 -3.67 -4.48 -2.41
CA ALA A 84 -3.57 -5.89 -2.76
C ALA A 84 -4.18 -6.18 -4.15
N ASN A 85 -5.29 -5.51 -4.47
CA ASN A 85 -5.93 -5.56 -5.80
C ASN A 85 -5.02 -5.07 -6.95
N TYR A 86 -3.90 -4.39 -6.64
CA TYR A 86 -2.87 -3.98 -7.61
C TYR A 86 -1.55 -4.74 -7.44
N GLY A 87 -1.56 -5.91 -6.79
CA GLY A 87 -0.40 -6.78 -6.61
C GLY A 87 0.65 -6.23 -5.64
N TRP A 88 0.22 -5.57 -4.56
CA TRP A 88 1.05 -5.21 -3.41
C TRP A 88 0.77 -6.18 -2.25
N SER A 89 1.70 -6.29 -1.31
CA SER A 89 1.61 -7.15 -0.12
C SER A 89 2.01 -6.34 1.11
N PRO A 90 1.17 -6.23 2.17
CA PRO A 90 1.55 -5.49 3.36
C PRO A 90 2.54 -6.26 4.23
N ILE A 91 3.43 -5.52 4.87
CA ILE A 91 4.25 -5.97 5.99
C ILE A 91 4.22 -4.86 7.02
N ARG A 92 3.54 -5.11 8.13
CA ARG A 92 3.28 -4.14 9.18
C ARG A 92 4.13 -4.46 10.40
N HIS A 93 4.88 -3.48 10.88
CA HIS A 93 5.62 -3.54 12.12
C HIS A 93 4.91 -2.65 13.12
N VAL A 94 4.21 -3.26 14.08
CA VAL A 94 3.51 -2.57 15.17
C VAL A 94 4.42 -2.60 16.40
N ILE A 95 4.68 -1.44 16.99
CA ILE A 95 5.67 -1.26 18.06
C ILE A 95 4.95 -0.97 19.37
N PHE A 96 5.26 -1.76 20.39
CA PHE A 96 4.61 -1.75 21.69
C PHE A 96 5.57 -1.33 22.79
N GLU A 97 5.02 -0.60 23.76
CA GLU A 97 5.67 -0.23 25.02
C GLU A 97 4.60 -0.33 26.12
N ASN A 98 4.94 -0.93 27.27
CA ASN A 98 4.02 -1.11 28.40
C ASN A 98 2.64 -1.71 28.03
N GLY A 99 2.62 -2.56 26.99
CA GLY A 99 1.41 -3.20 26.45
C GLY A 99 0.61 -2.38 25.43
N GLY A 100 0.82 -1.06 25.34
CA GLY A 100 0.16 -0.19 24.37
C GLY A 100 0.95 -0.05 23.05
N ILE A 101 0.26 0.22 21.94
CA ILE A 101 0.92 0.62 20.68
C ILE A 101 1.44 2.05 20.84
N CYS A 102 2.76 2.25 20.66
CA CYS A 102 3.38 3.57 20.68
C CYS A 102 3.75 4.08 19.27
N GLY A 103 3.88 3.19 18.28
CA GLY A 103 4.18 3.55 16.90
C GLY A 103 4.23 2.35 15.96
N GLY A 104 4.64 2.57 14.72
CA GLY A 104 4.84 1.51 13.75
C GLY A 104 4.89 2.01 12.30
N PHE A 105 4.92 1.06 11.37
CA PHE A 105 4.84 1.34 9.94
C PHE A 105 4.27 0.16 9.16
N GLN A 106 3.65 0.48 8.04
CA GLN A 106 3.23 -0.48 7.01
C GLN A 106 4.08 -0.27 5.75
N ILE A 107 4.89 -1.29 5.42
CA ILE A 107 5.51 -1.40 4.10
C ILE A 107 4.51 -2.07 3.15
N LEU A 108 4.24 -1.43 2.03
CA LEU A 108 3.63 -2.07 0.87
C LEU A 108 4.75 -2.61 -0.03
N CYS A 109 4.89 -3.93 -0.08
CA CYS A 109 5.91 -4.61 -0.86
C CYS A 109 5.34 -5.14 -2.19
N LYS A 110 6.09 -4.98 -3.29
CA LYS A 110 5.72 -5.49 -4.62
C LYS A 110 6.88 -6.15 -5.33
N SER A 111 6.63 -7.32 -5.92
CA SER A 111 7.61 -8.04 -6.74
C SER A 111 7.63 -7.50 -8.18
N LEU A 112 8.83 -7.27 -8.71
CA LEU A 112 9.09 -6.88 -10.08
C LEU A 112 9.89 -8.01 -10.76
N HIS A 113 9.33 -8.59 -11.83
CA HIS A 113 9.74 -9.90 -12.37
C HIS A 113 11.26 -10.09 -12.56
N HIS A 114 11.97 -9.05 -13.01
CA HIS A 114 13.42 -9.05 -13.22
C HIS A 114 14.22 -8.12 -12.29
N PHE A 115 13.56 -7.41 -11.36
CA PHE A 115 14.17 -6.36 -10.52
C PHE A 115 14.01 -6.62 -9.02
N GLY A 116 13.72 -7.87 -8.62
CA GLY A 116 13.53 -8.25 -7.23
C GLY A 116 12.25 -7.70 -6.62
N ARG A 117 12.27 -7.41 -5.31
CA ARG A 117 11.12 -6.89 -4.57
C ARG A 117 11.39 -5.45 -4.14
N ILE A 118 10.42 -4.56 -4.31
CA ILE A 118 10.48 -3.16 -3.87
C ILE A 118 9.52 -2.94 -2.72
N GLY A 119 9.82 -1.97 -1.84
CA GLY A 119 8.93 -1.56 -0.76
C GLY A 119 8.61 -0.06 -0.80
N TYR A 120 7.45 0.29 -0.25
CA TYR A 120 7.01 1.67 -0.07
C TYR A 120 6.35 1.86 1.30
N ILE A 121 6.76 2.87 2.07
CA ILE A 121 6.03 3.38 3.24
C ILE A 121 5.48 4.75 2.84
N SER A 122 4.18 4.84 2.52
CA SER A 122 3.52 6.12 2.23
C SER A 122 3.08 6.83 3.50
N HIS A 123 3.48 8.09 3.67
CA HIS A 123 3.12 8.95 4.80
C HIS A 123 3.23 8.25 6.17
N GLY A 124 4.39 7.66 6.40
CA GLY A 124 4.74 6.94 7.63
C GLY A 124 6.26 6.93 7.85
N PRO A 125 6.75 6.42 8.99
CA PRO A 125 6.03 5.74 10.08
C PRO A 125 5.03 6.62 10.84
N ALA A 126 4.09 5.96 11.52
CA ALA A 126 3.23 6.59 12.51
C ALA A 126 3.89 6.50 13.90
N ILE A 127 4.00 7.64 14.59
CA ILE A 127 4.65 7.78 15.89
C ILE A 127 3.66 8.49 16.82
N GLY A 128 3.25 7.84 17.91
CA GLY A 128 2.15 8.31 18.76
C GLY A 128 2.49 9.48 19.70
N ARG A 129 3.77 9.84 19.82
CA ARG A 129 4.28 10.89 20.72
C ARG A 129 5.60 11.47 20.20
N GLU A 130 5.98 12.66 20.66
CA GLU A 130 7.30 13.21 20.36
C GLU A 130 8.38 12.54 21.22
N ASP A 131 9.09 11.57 20.64
CA ASP A 131 10.07 10.73 21.34
C ASP A 131 11.24 10.32 20.43
N GLU A 132 12.43 10.85 20.73
CA GLU A 132 13.65 10.59 19.98
C GLU A 132 14.26 9.19 20.17
N ALA A 133 13.91 8.44 21.23
CA ALA A 133 14.28 7.04 21.37
C ALA A 133 13.38 6.15 20.51
N LEU A 134 12.06 6.40 20.52
CA LEU A 134 11.09 5.72 19.65
C LEU A 134 11.39 5.97 18.16
N LYS A 135 11.62 7.22 17.76
CA LYS A 135 12.03 7.57 16.37
C LYS A 135 13.30 6.83 15.92
N ARG A 136 14.31 6.73 16.80
CA ARG A 136 15.55 5.96 16.55
C ARG A 136 15.26 4.45 16.39
N TYR A 137 14.48 3.88 17.30
CA TYR A 137 14.08 2.48 17.24
C TYR A 137 13.30 2.16 15.95
N VAL A 138 12.36 3.02 15.56
CA VAL A 138 11.55 2.86 14.35
C VAL A 138 12.43 2.90 13.10
N ALA A 139 13.37 3.85 12.99
CA ALA A 139 14.31 3.91 11.87
C ALA A 139 15.17 2.62 11.76
N LEU A 140 15.66 2.10 12.89
CA LEU A 140 16.38 0.82 12.94
C LEU A 140 15.49 -0.37 12.53
N GLN A 141 14.20 -0.38 12.91
CA GLN A 141 13.27 -1.43 12.48
C GLN A 141 12.92 -1.34 10.99
N ILE A 142 12.88 -0.13 10.40
CA ILE A 142 12.66 0.08 8.96
C ILE A 142 13.84 -0.50 8.14
N ASP A 143 15.09 -0.23 8.54
CA ASP A 143 16.28 -0.84 7.92
C ASP A 143 16.27 -2.37 8.06
N ARG A 144 16.04 -2.89 9.28
CA ARG A 144 15.94 -4.33 9.56
C ARG A 144 14.87 -5.01 8.71
N ALA A 145 13.70 -4.38 8.55
CA ALA A 145 12.61 -4.87 7.72
C ALA A 145 13.02 -4.94 6.24
N ALA A 146 13.63 -3.88 5.70
CA ALA A 146 14.08 -3.83 4.31
C ALA A 146 15.10 -4.93 3.98
N ARG A 147 16.08 -5.15 4.88
CA ARG A 147 17.08 -6.23 4.75
C ARG A 147 16.44 -7.61 4.85
N LYS A 148 15.59 -7.84 5.86
CA LYS A 148 14.93 -9.13 6.12
C LYS A 148 14.05 -9.57 4.95
N GLU A 149 13.32 -8.64 4.35
CA GLU A 149 12.42 -8.88 3.22
C GLU A 149 13.12 -8.81 1.85
N ARG A 150 14.46 -8.65 1.86
CA ARG A 150 15.37 -8.61 0.69
C ARG A 150 14.90 -7.61 -0.37
N LEU A 151 14.56 -6.39 0.07
CA LEU A 151 14.09 -5.35 -0.82
C LEU A 151 15.25 -4.75 -1.62
N ALA A 152 15.12 -4.69 -2.94
CA ALA A 152 16.09 -4.04 -3.84
C ALA A 152 16.19 -2.53 -3.56
N TYR A 153 15.07 -1.91 -3.16
CA TYR A 153 15.03 -0.63 -2.47
C TYR A 153 13.74 -0.50 -1.65
N LEU A 154 13.79 0.37 -0.64
CA LEU A 154 12.63 0.84 0.12
C LEU A 154 12.58 2.36 0.01
N VAL A 155 11.48 2.90 -0.51
CA VAL A 155 11.20 4.35 -0.47
C VAL A 155 10.29 4.63 0.73
N VAL A 156 10.67 5.60 1.54
CA VAL A 156 9.87 6.12 2.66
C VAL A 156 9.46 7.55 2.33
N VAL A 157 8.18 7.85 2.47
CA VAL A 157 7.65 9.21 2.47
C VAL A 157 7.15 9.49 3.89
N PRO A 158 7.83 10.35 4.68
CA PRO A 158 7.38 10.72 6.02
C PRO A 158 5.96 11.31 6.05
N GLY A 159 5.32 11.23 7.21
CA GLY A 159 4.08 11.96 7.50
C GLY A 159 4.30 13.47 7.63
N TYR A 160 3.18 14.19 7.71
CA TYR A 160 3.07 15.58 8.14
C TYR A 160 2.77 15.63 9.67
N PRO A 161 2.92 16.77 10.37
CA PRO A 161 3.47 18.05 9.90
C PRO A 161 5.00 18.04 9.81
N ASP A 162 5.67 17.57 10.86
CA ASP A 162 7.12 17.40 10.92
C ASP A 162 7.52 16.02 10.43
N GLN A 163 8.62 15.94 9.67
CA GLN A 163 9.11 14.69 9.07
C GLN A 163 9.77 13.78 10.12
N ASN A 164 8.95 13.25 11.04
CA ASN A 164 9.32 12.82 12.39
C ASN A 164 10.54 11.90 12.52
N VAL A 165 10.85 11.06 11.53
CA VAL A 165 12.03 10.17 11.51
C VAL A 165 13.07 10.50 10.45
N ALA A 166 12.91 11.52 9.61
CA ALA A 166 13.79 11.75 8.45
C ALA A 166 15.28 11.89 8.84
N ALA A 167 15.58 12.60 9.94
CA ALA A 167 16.92 12.71 10.49
C ALA A 167 17.47 11.36 11.03
N GLN A 168 16.61 10.48 11.54
CA GLN A 168 17.01 9.17 12.06
C GLN A 168 17.16 8.12 10.93
N LEU A 169 16.33 8.20 9.88
CA LEU A 169 16.48 7.42 8.65
C LEU A 169 17.83 7.69 7.97
N LYS A 170 18.27 8.96 7.89
CA LYS A 170 19.59 9.31 7.34
C LYS A 170 20.75 8.70 8.15
N LYS A 171 20.64 8.63 9.49
CA LYS A 171 21.65 7.99 10.35
C LYS A 171 21.76 6.48 10.17
N VAL A 172 20.67 5.79 9.77
CA VAL A 172 20.70 4.35 9.44
C VAL A 172 20.95 4.08 7.94
N GLY A 173 21.33 5.11 7.17
CA GLY A 173 21.83 4.97 5.79
C GLY A 173 20.84 5.28 4.67
N PHE A 174 19.62 5.73 4.97
CA PHE A 174 18.71 6.23 3.92
C PHE A 174 19.24 7.53 3.31
N LYS A 175 18.95 7.72 2.02
CA LYS A 175 19.34 8.90 1.24
C LYS A 175 18.11 9.52 0.59
N ASP A 176 18.17 10.81 0.29
CA ASP A 176 17.09 11.51 -0.41
C ASP A 176 16.84 10.86 -1.78
N LYS A 177 15.58 10.52 -2.09
CA LYS A 177 15.25 9.71 -3.26
C LYS A 177 15.54 10.47 -4.56
N PRO A 178 16.41 10.00 -5.47
CA PRO A 178 16.65 10.66 -6.74
C PRO A 178 15.38 10.64 -7.61
N ASN A 179 15.18 11.69 -8.41
CA ASN A 179 13.93 11.89 -9.18
C ASN A 179 13.65 10.80 -10.22
N TRP A 180 14.70 10.17 -10.77
CA TRP A 180 14.59 9.10 -11.77
C TRP A 180 14.15 7.74 -11.18
N LEU A 181 14.40 7.49 -9.89
CA LEU A 181 14.08 6.20 -9.26
C LEU A 181 12.56 6.10 -8.99
N PRO A 182 11.86 5.05 -9.44
CA PRO A 182 10.44 4.89 -9.15
C PRO A 182 10.13 4.78 -7.64
N PRO A 183 8.94 5.22 -7.18
CA PRO A 183 7.94 5.98 -7.94
C PRO A 183 8.44 7.36 -8.35
N THR A 184 8.13 7.74 -9.59
CA THR A 184 8.36 9.07 -10.16
C THR A 184 7.08 9.90 -10.07
N GLY A 185 7.18 11.23 -10.03
CA GLY A 185 6.01 12.11 -9.89
C GLY A 185 5.29 12.00 -8.54
N LEU A 186 6.01 11.70 -7.45
CA LEU A 186 5.47 11.83 -6.10
C LEU A 186 5.02 13.27 -5.83
N MET A 187 3.91 13.42 -5.09
CA MET A 187 3.36 14.73 -4.74
C MET A 187 4.29 15.43 -3.74
N GLN A 188 4.91 16.53 -4.16
CA GLN A 188 5.96 17.21 -3.39
C GLN A 188 5.42 18.21 -2.35
N ALA A 189 4.18 18.65 -2.49
CA ALA A 189 3.53 19.60 -1.59
C ALA A 189 2.04 19.26 -1.44
N THR A 190 1.51 19.47 -0.25
CA THR A 190 0.09 19.29 0.10
C THR A 190 -0.43 20.59 0.69
N PHE A 191 -1.57 21.09 0.19
CA PHE A 191 -2.21 22.28 0.74
C PHE A 191 -3.18 21.87 1.86
N LEU A 192 -2.75 22.04 3.11
CA LEU A 192 -3.57 21.75 4.29
C LEU A 192 -4.42 22.97 4.65
N VAL A 193 -5.69 22.75 4.97
CA VAL A 193 -6.60 23.75 5.54
C VAL A 193 -6.86 23.35 6.99
N ASP A 194 -6.52 24.23 7.92
CA ASP A 194 -6.86 24.03 9.33
C ASP A 194 -8.37 24.21 9.54
N LEU A 195 -8.99 23.22 10.18
CA LEU A 195 -10.43 23.15 10.45
C LEU A 195 -10.77 23.32 11.95
N ARG A 196 -9.79 23.70 12.78
CA ARG A 196 -9.97 23.91 14.23
C ARG A 196 -10.69 25.22 14.58
N ASP A 197 -10.67 26.20 13.67
CA ASP A 197 -11.37 27.47 13.82
C ASP A 197 -12.81 27.43 13.29
N ASP A 198 -13.66 28.37 13.73
CA ASP A 198 -14.99 28.56 13.16
C ASP A 198 -14.99 28.78 11.64
N LEU A 199 -16.05 28.29 10.98
CA LEU A 199 -16.25 28.45 9.54
C LEU A 199 -16.20 29.93 9.09
N HIS A 200 -16.59 30.88 9.94
CA HIS A 200 -16.45 32.31 9.64
C HIS A 200 -14.98 32.75 9.57
N VAL A 201 -14.14 32.30 10.51
CA VAL A 201 -12.71 32.59 10.58
C VAL A 201 -11.96 31.94 9.41
N ILE A 202 -12.23 30.64 9.14
CA ILE A 202 -11.68 29.92 7.99
C ILE A 202 -12.04 30.66 6.68
N ARG A 203 -13.32 31.02 6.51
CA ARG A 203 -13.77 31.80 5.34
C ARG A 203 -13.15 33.20 5.28
N GLY A 204 -12.83 33.83 6.41
CA GLY A 204 -12.08 35.10 6.46
C GLY A 204 -10.68 34.96 5.85
N ARG A 205 -9.96 33.90 6.19
CA ARG A 205 -8.61 33.57 5.68
C ARG A 205 -8.58 33.23 4.18
N MET A 206 -9.67 32.70 3.61
CA MET A 206 -9.77 32.39 2.18
C MET A 206 -9.58 33.63 1.29
N HIS A 207 -8.84 33.50 0.18
CA HIS A 207 -8.64 34.60 -0.78
C HIS A 207 -9.96 35.17 -1.36
N ARG A 208 -10.02 36.50 -1.58
CA ARG A 208 -11.22 37.24 -2.02
C ARG A 208 -11.96 36.61 -3.22
N LYS A 209 -11.22 36.04 -4.19
CA LYS A 209 -11.82 35.36 -5.36
C LYS A 209 -12.56 34.07 -4.97
N ALA A 210 -12.00 33.25 -4.07
CA ALA A 210 -12.69 32.06 -3.54
C ALA A 210 -13.96 32.46 -2.77
N ARG A 211 -13.89 33.50 -1.92
CA ARG A 211 -15.06 34.04 -1.18
C ARG A 211 -16.15 34.62 -2.11
N LYS A 212 -15.80 35.04 -3.32
CA LYS A 212 -16.78 35.43 -4.36
C LYS A 212 -17.41 34.18 -4.98
N ASN A 213 -16.60 33.22 -5.43
CA ASN A 213 -17.07 32.02 -6.13
C ASN A 213 -17.98 31.14 -5.27
N ILE A 214 -17.65 30.93 -3.98
CA ILE A 214 -18.51 30.18 -3.04
C ILE A 214 -19.89 30.84 -2.90
N ARG A 215 -19.93 32.18 -2.74
CA ARG A 215 -21.20 32.93 -2.67
C ARG A 215 -21.97 32.99 -3.99
N TYR A 216 -21.31 32.70 -5.12
CA TYR A 216 -21.97 32.58 -6.41
C TYR A 216 -22.60 31.19 -6.57
N GLY A 217 -21.88 30.10 -6.32
CA GLY A 217 -22.41 28.73 -6.41
C GLY A 217 -23.60 28.47 -5.46
N LEU A 218 -23.57 29.04 -4.25
CA LEU A 218 -24.72 29.00 -3.33
C LEU A 218 -25.96 29.77 -3.83
N LYS A 219 -25.81 30.67 -4.81
CA LYS A 219 -26.94 31.39 -5.44
C LYS A 219 -27.47 30.73 -6.71
N THR A 220 -26.74 29.80 -7.33
CA THR A 220 -27.17 29.13 -8.57
C THR A 220 -28.05 27.91 -8.33
N GLY A 221 -28.58 27.71 -7.12
CA GLY A 221 -29.39 26.54 -6.77
C GLY A 221 -28.62 25.21 -6.79
N LEU A 222 -27.29 25.25 -6.63
CA LEU A 222 -26.46 24.05 -6.65
C LEU A 222 -26.76 23.15 -5.44
N ILE A 223 -27.29 21.96 -5.68
CA ILE A 223 -27.52 20.93 -4.66
C ILE A 223 -26.35 19.95 -4.67
N VAL A 224 -25.63 19.85 -3.56
CA VAL A 224 -24.62 18.81 -3.29
C VAL A 224 -25.33 17.63 -2.62
N ARG A 225 -24.98 16.38 -2.96
CA ARG A 225 -25.66 15.18 -2.42
C ARG A 225 -24.65 14.12 -2.03
N GLU A 226 -24.75 13.65 -0.79
CA GLU A 226 -23.95 12.54 -0.28
C GLU A 226 -24.20 11.23 -1.06
N GLY A 227 -23.15 10.68 -1.66
CA GLY A 227 -23.16 9.40 -2.37
C GLY A 227 -22.78 8.24 -1.43
N ARG A 228 -23.71 7.29 -1.23
CA ARG A 228 -23.59 6.20 -0.24
C ARG A 228 -23.39 4.78 -0.82
N ASP A 229 -23.70 4.58 -2.10
CA ASP A 229 -23.61 3.28 -2.80
C ASP A 229 -22.42 3.27 -3.77
N GLU A 230 -21.84 2.09 -4.08
CA GLU A 230 -20.94 1.90 -5.25
C GLU A 230 -21.56 2.29 -6.61
N LYS A 231 -22.87 2.59 -6.64
CA LYS A 231 -23.56 3.27 -7.73
C LYS A 231 -23.10 4.74 -7.92
N THR A 232 -21.97 5.16 -7.35
CA THR A 232 -21.14 6.31 -7.77
C THR A 232 -20.58 6.18 -9.21
N SER A 233 -21.35 5.57 -10.12
CA SER A 233 -21.05 5.51 -11.55
C SER A 233 -20.83 6.92 -12.10
N THR A 234 -21.68 7.89 -11.75
CA THR A 234 -21.56 9.28 -12.21
C THR A 234 -20.22 9.92 -11.84
N LEU A 235 -19.76 9.80 -10.58
CA LEU A 235 -18.50 10.44 -10.17
C LEU A 235 -17.29 9.70 -10.78
N SER A 236 -17.31 8.37 -10.76
CA SER A 236 -16.31 7.53 -11.43
C SER A 236 -16.23 7.80 -12.93
N GLU A 237 -17.38 8.00 -13.59
CA GLU A 237 -17.51 8.23 -15.02
C GLU A 237 -17.20 9.67 -15.42
N VAL A 238 -17.54 10.68 -14.60
CA VAL A 238 -17.16 12.08 -14.85
C VAL A 238 -15.65 12.25 -14.68
N SER A 239 -15.06 11.73 -13.59
CA SER A 239 -13.61 11.67 -13.39
C SER A 239 -12.92 10.91 -14.53
N TRP A 240 -13.47 9.76 -14.93
CA TRP A 240 -13.01 9.02 -16.11
C TRP A 240 -13.05 9.85 -17.39
N ARG A 241 -14.21 10.44 -17.73
CA ARG A 241 -14.42 11.21 -18.98
C ARG A 241 -13.47 12.41 -19.02
N HIS A 242 -13.26 13.09 -17.89
CA HIS A 242 -12.31 14.19 -17.80
C HIS A 242 -10.85 13.72 -17.97
N CYS A 243 -10.44 12.63 -17.30
CA CYS A 243 -9.11 12.03 -17.48
C CYS A 243 -8.90 11.37 -18.86
N ALA A 244 -9.96 10.96 -19.55
CA ALA A 244 -9.90 10.39 -20.89
C ALA A 244 -9.81 11.49 -21.98
N ALA A 245 -10.45 12.64 -21.76
CA ALA A 245 -10.32 13.83 -22.61
C ALA A 245 -8.98 14.57 -22.40
N ALA A 246 -8.37 14.47 -21.22
CA ALA A 246 -7.08 15.07 -20.92
C ALA A 246 -5.93 14.43 -21.73
N LYS A 247 -5.49 15.12 -22.79
CA LYS A 247 -4.30 14.74 -23.58
C LYS A 247 -3.07 14.63 -22.66
N GLY A 248 -2.43 13.46 -22.65
CA GLY A 248 -1.19 13.18 -21.92
C GLY A 248 -1.28 12.12 -20.82
N LEU A 249 -2.48 11.76 -20.32
CA LEU A 249 -2.56 10.82 -19.19
C LEU A 249 -2.24 9.35 -19.56
N PRO A 250 -1.37 8.66 -18.79
CA PRO A 250 -1.02 7.26 -19.01
C PRO A 250 -2.21 6.30 -19.11
N ARG A 251 -2.09 5.30 -19.99
CA ARG A 251 -3.13 4.29 -20.28
C ARG A 251 -3.58 3.46 -19.07
N ARG A 252 -2.85 3.51 -17.95
CA ARG A 252 -3.18 2.82 -16.67
C ARG A 252 -4.08 3.64 -15.74
N LEU A 253 -4.02 4.97 -15.78
CA LEU A 253 -5.01 5.83 -15.10
C LEU A 253 -6.36 5.80 -15.84
N ARG A 254 -6.31 5.48 -17.15
CA ARG A 254 -7.46 4.99 -17.92
C ARG A 254 -7.75 3.49 -17.65
N ASN A 255 -7.94 3.13 -16.37
CA ASN A 255 -8.61 1.87 -15.98
C ASN A 255 -9.79 2.14 -15.03
N ARG A 256 -11.01 1.77 -15.44
CA ARG A 256 -12.26 2.01 -14.70
C ARG A 256 -12.30 1.35 -13.32
N ILE A 257 -11.54 0.25 -13.15
CA ILE A 257 -11.43 -0.51 -11.90
C ILE A 257 -10.83 0.35 -10.77
N PHE A 258 -9.97 1.33 -11.08
CA PHE A 258 -9.34 2.15 -10.03
C PHE A 258 -10.36 2.98 -9.23
N PHE A 259 -11.40 3.50 -9.90
CA PHE A 259 -12.40 4.35 -9.25
C PHE A 259 -13.50 3.53 -8.55
N SER A 260 -13.92 2.40 -9.13
CA SER A 260 -14.89 1.52 -8.46
C SER A 260 -14.34 0.89 -7.19
N THR A 261 -13.11 0.33 -7.23
CA THR A 261 -12.52 -0.37 -6.08
C THR A 261 -12.15 0.57 -4.92
N PHE A 262 -12.03 1.88 -5.14
CA PHE A 262 -11.80 2.84 -4.05
C PHE A 262 -13.07 3.04 -3.19
N GLY A 263 -14.26 2.95 -3.80
CA GLY A 263 -15.53 3.25 -3.17
C GLY A 263 -15.89 2.29 -2.03
N GLY A 264 -16.18 1.02 -2.35
CA GLY A 264 -16.72 0.05 -1.39
C GLY A 264 -15.93 -0.05 -0.09
N TYR A 265 -14.60 -0.22 -0.18
CA TYR A 265 -13.75 -0.41 1.00
C TYR A 265 -13.77 0.77 1.98
N PHE A 266 -13.80 2.03 1.52
CA PHE A 266 -13.77 3.19 2.43
C PHE A 266 -15.16 3.67 2.89
N LEU A 267 -16.22 3.30 2.16
CA LEU A 267 -17.61 3.60 2.55
C LEU A 267 -18.07 2.79 3.76
N ASP A 268 -17.85 1.46 3.74
CA ASP A 268 -18.35 0.54 4.79
C ASP A 268 -17.81 0.85 6.20
N MET A 269 -16.68 1.56 6.29
CA MET A 269 -16.02 1.96 7.55
C MET A 269 -16.20 3.45 7.89
N GLY A 270 -16.99 4.20 7.11
CA GLY A 270 -17.25 5.63 7.34
C GLY A 270 -16.06 6.57 7.11
N PHE A 271 -14.94 6.08 6.56
CA PHE A 271 -13.72 6.87 6.34
C PHE A 271 -13.71 7.67 5.02
N SER A 272 -14.72 7.51 4.17
CA SER A 272 -14.92 8.35 2.98
C SER A 272 -16.37 8.73 2.76
N THR A 273 -16.60 9.97 2.32
CA THR A 273 -17.90 10.47 1.86
C THR A 273 -17.74 11.03 0.45
N PHE A 274 -18.62 10.61 -0.48
CA PHE A 274 -18.69 11.20 -1.83
C PHE A 274 -19.76 12.30 -1.87
N PHE A 275 -19.56 13.33 -2.70
CA PHE A 275 -20.38 14.54 -2.79
C PHE A 275 -20.53 15.02 -4.24
#